data_AF-A0A1Y3MRX0-F1
#
_entry.id   AF-A0A1Y3MRX0-F1
#
_cell.length_a   1.000
_cell.length_b   1.000
_cell.length_c   1.000
_cell.angle_alpha   90.00
_cell.angle_beta   90.00
_cell.angle_gamma   90.00
#
_symmetry.space_group_name_H-M   'P 1'
#
loop_
_entity.id
_entity.type
_entity.pdbx_description
1 polymer ?
#
loop_
_entity_poly.entity_id
_entity_poly.type
_entity_poly.pdbx_seq_one_letter_code
_entity_poly.pdbx_strand_id
1 'polypeptide(L)'
;MKFSTILASTILAAGALASSCHPDYPCCNGCDVSYVDNEGEWGVEYNNWCFINQSKCHPSACKFEALGYRCCSSCGQVFYTDSDGQWGVENGDWCGMPDNCGGTTPRTTTRTTTRTTTTTTTKKTYPSVTPSFFSSGNIYSNGQYQDEVQSSVNKLSGNLQQQASRVKYTPTAVWLAWYGAPGEVGKHLGAAGGNTAVFMMYWIPTRDCNSNASQGGANDLNSYKNYVDSVYNQFRSYPNSKIVVVVEPDTLGNMVTSQGNENCRRTAVVHKEALAYCINKFGSLNNVQVYLDAGHSAWLTGYEDETAAIIKEILDMAPQGKIRGLSTNVSNFQPVAKEYAFHTRLYDALENVGVKNMRFIVDTSRNGVDISEAFAKTKTWCNLVGTGFGERPKGNPDPVNMPLLDAYMWLKPPAESDGSSQGSRADPVCARSDSLPGAPEAGSWFHDYFVQLLKNANPQF
;
A
#
# COMPACT_ATOMS: atom_id res chain seq x y z
N MET A 1 -68.10 -39.79 -16.76
CA MET A 1 -67.72 -40.44 -15.49
C MET A 1 -66.63 -39.59 -14.83
N LYS A 2 -66.83 -39.35 -13.54
CA LYS A 2 -65.86 -38.91 -12.50
C LYS A 2 -65.19 -37.53 -12.66
N PHE A 3 -65.65 -36.67 -11.76
CA PHE A 3 -65.16 -35.36 -11.34
C PHE A 3 -63.80 -35.46 -10.63
N SER A 4 -62.92 -34.49 -10.86
CA SER A 4 -61.76 -34.18 -10.02
C SER A 4 -61.78 -32.70 -9.63
N THR A 5 -62.16 -32.49 -8.36
CA THR A 5 -61.70 -31.46 -7.41
C THR A 5 -61.40 -30.03 -7.90
N ILE A 6 -62.32 -29.14 -7.53
CA ILE A 6 -62.14 -27.69 -7.33
C ILE A 6 -62.28 -27.42 -5.82
N LEU A 7 -61.43 -26.55 -5.26
CA LEU A 7 -61.70 -25.55 -4.20
C LEU A 7 -60.40 -24.75 -4.02
N ALA A 8 -60.31 -23.53 -4.50
CA ALA A 8 -60.85 -22.26 -3.96
C ALA A 8 -59.90 -21.60 -2.95
N SER A 9 -59.59 -20.35 -3.28
CA SER A 9 -58.78 -19.35 -2.60
C SER A 9 -59.26 -19.02 -1.19
N THR A 10 -58.33 -18.69 -0.27
CA THR A 10 -58.51 -17.59 0.71
C THR A 10 -57.17 -17.20 1.35
N ILE A 11 -56.99 -15.89 1.47
CA ILE A 11 -55.91 -15.16 2.13
C ILE A 11 -55.98 -15.37 3.65
N LEU A 12 -54.84 -15.61 4.29
CA LEU A 12 -54.60 -15.21 5.68
C LEU A 12 -53.13 -14.85 5.89
N ALA A 13 -52.92 -13.57 6.14
CA ALA A 13 -51.74 -13.06 6.82
C ALA A 13 -51.74 -13.50 8.30
N ALA A 14 -50.57 -13.36 8.92
CA ALA A 14 -50.27 -13.42 10.35
C ALA A 14 -49.93 -14.80 10.94
N GLY A 15 -48.63 -14.94 11.18
CA GLY A 15 -48.07 -15.74 12.24
C GLY A 15 -46.68 -15.17 12.53
N ALA A 16 -46.61 -13.94 13.04
CA ALA A 16 -45.41 -13.46 13.70
C ALA A 16 -44.99 -14.56 14.68
N LEU A 17 -43.79 -15.13 14.51
CA LEU A 17 -43.21 -15.88 15.61
C LEU A 17 -42.96 -14.84 16.69
N ALA A 18 -43.90 -14.83 17.63
CA ALA A 18 -43.90 -13.96 18.77
C ALA A 18 -42.54 -14.12 19.43
N SER A 19 -41.85 -12.98 19.47
CA SER A 19 -40.73 -12.59 20.28
C SER A 19 -40.81 -13.06 21.75
N SER A 20 -40.80 -14.37 21.96
CA SER A 20 -41.01 -15.03 23.24
C SER A 20 -40.30 -16.38 23.20
N CYS A 21 -39.87 -16.84 24.38
CA CYS A 21 -38.94 -17.94 24.50
C CYS A 21 -39.56 -19.30 24.17
N HIS A 22 -38.70 -20.27 23.87
CA HIS A 22 -39.09 -21.64 23.54
C HIS A 22 -39.88 -22.31 24.69
N PRO A 23 -40.96 -23.05 24.42
CA PRO A 23 -41.82 -23.65 25.45
C PRO A 23 -41.12 -24.66 26.36
N ASP A 24 -40.14 -25.40 25.82
CA ASP A 24 -39.45 -26.48 26.55
C ASP A 24 -38.11 -26.07 27.18
N TYR A 25 -37.63 -24.84 26.92
CA TYR A 25 -36.31 -24.37 27.37
C TYR A 25 -36.38 -22.95 27.97
N PRO A 26 -35.60 -22.66 29.02
CA PRO A 26 -35.61 -21.33 29.64
C PRO A 26 -35.11 -20.24 28.68
N CYS A 27 -35.58 -19.01 28.86
CA CYS A 27 -35.04 -17.84 28.17
C CYS A 27 -33.59 -17.55 28.60
N CYS A 28 -32.72 -17.15 27.68
CA CYS A 28 -31.41 -16.61 28.07
C CYS A 28 -31.56 -15.24 28.76
N ASN A 29 -30.73 -15.02 29.78
CA ASN A 29 -30.57 -13.72 30.43
C ASN A 29 -29.68 -12.79 29.59
N GLY A 30 -28.68 -13.32 28.91
CA GLY A 30 -27.85 -12.65 27.91
C GLY A 30 -28.34 -12.89 26.48
N CYS A 31 -27.59 -12.35 25.51
CA CYS A 31 -27.90 -12.40 24.08
C CYS A 31 -26.79 -13.08 23.25
N ASP A 32 -25.86 -13.78 23.91
CA ASP A 32 -24.73 -14.44 23.27
C ASP A 32 -25.17 -15.75 22.61
N VAL A 33 -25.11 -15.78 21.28
CA VAL A 33 -25.52 -16.93 20.46
C VAL A 33 -24.40 -17.98 20.42
N SER A 34 -24.71 -19.17 20.90
CA SER A 34 -23.82 -20.34 20.86
C SER A 34 -24.16 -21.30 19.71
N TYR A 35 -25.42 -21.31 19.26
CA TYR A 35 -25.91 -22.21 18.21
C TYR A 35 -27.17 -21.66 17.53
N VAL A 36 -27.40 -21.97 16.25
CA VAL A 36 -28.56 -21.52 15.46
C VAL A 36 -29.11 -22.69 14.64
N ASP A 37 -30.43 -22.87 14.68
CA ASP A 37 -31.15 -23.86 13.89
C ASP A 37 -32.46 -23.28 13.30
N ASN A 38 -33.35 -24.17 12.84
CA ASN A 38 -34.64 -23.80 12.25
C ASN A 38 -35.68 -23.34 13.28
N GLU A 39 -35.44 -23.52 14.57
CA GLU A 39 -36.31 -23.06 15.66
C GLU A 39 -35.88 -21.68 16.13
N GLY A 40 -34.58 -21.39 16.19
CA GLY A 40 -34.04 -20.05 16.37
C GLY A 40 -32.61 -20.01 16.91
N GLU A 41 -32.30 -18.99 17.70
CA GLU A 41 -30.98 -18.77 18.29
C GLU A 41 -30.92 -19.29 19.73
N TRP A 42 -29.82 -19.96 20.07
CA TRP A 42 -29.63 -20.65 21.34
C TRP A 42 -28.36 -20.16 22.05
N GLY A 43 -28.42 -20.03 23.37
CA GLY A 43 -27.30 -19.67 24.23
C GLY A 43 -27.04 -20.74 25.31
N VAL A 44 -25.91 -20.61 26.02
CA VAL A 44 -25.55 -21.49 27.14
C VAL A 44 -25.28 -20.65 28.38
N GLU A 45 -26.11 -20.83 29.42
CA GLU A 45 -25.96 -20.15 30.71
C GLU A 45 -25.90 -21.16 31.85
N TYR A 46 -24.94 -20.98 32.76
CA TYR A 46 -24.71 -21.91 33.88
C TYR A 46 -24.67 -23.38 33.45
N ASN A 47 -24.03 -23.64 32.30
CA ASN A 47 -23.88 -24.98 31.70
C ASN A 47 -25.19 -25.63 31.20
N ASN A 48 -26.27 -24.85 31.00
CA ASN A 48 -27.55 -25.32 30.46
C ASN A 48 -27.93 -24.55 29.20
N TRP A 49 -28.63 -25.21 28.27
CA TRP A 49 -29.15 -24.57 27.06
C TRP A 49 -30.34 -23.67 27.38
N CYS A 50 -30.34 -22.49 26.78
CA CYS A 50 -31.43 -21.51 26.86
C CYS A 50 -31.74 -20.97 25.46
N PHE A 51 -32.98 -20.54 25.25
CA PHE A 51 -33.43 -19.97 23.99
C PHE A 51 -33.35 -18.45 24.02
N ILE A 52 -32.80 -17.84 22.97
CA ILE A 52 -32.56 -16.38 22.92
C ILE A 52 -33.87 -15.66 22.58
N ASN A 53 -34.28 -14.75 23.46
CA ASN A 53 -35.50 -13.97 23.27
C ASN A 53 -35.26 -12.90 22.20
N GLN A 54 -35.84 -13.11 21.03
CA GLN A 54 -35.71 -12.21 19.88
C GLN A 54 -36.22 -10.79 20.16
N SER A 55 -37.30 -10.53 20.92
CA SER A 55 -37.67 -9.14 21.25
C SER A 55 -36.71 -8.45 22.21
N LYS A 56 -36.09 -9.23 23.10
CA LYS A 56 -35.18 -8.71 24.11
C LYS A 56 -33.81 -8.43 23.51
N CYS A 57 -33.34 -9.34 22.67
CA CYS A 57 -32.01 -9.31 22.08
C CYS A 57 -31.98 -8.64 20.70
N HIS A 58 -33.12 -8.63 20.00
CA HIS A 58 -33.31 -8.05 18.66
C HIS A 58 -34.63 -7.27 18.56
N PRO A 59 -34.86 -6.23 19.40
CA PRO A 59 -36.04 -5.39 19.25
C PRO A 59 -36.01 -4.70 17.89
N SER A 60 -36.99 -5.03 17.05
CA SER A 60 -37.14 -4.56 15.67
C SER A 60 -37.19 -3.02 15.59
N ALA A 61 -36.03 -2.41 15.41
CA ALA A 61 -35.87 -0.98 15.09
C ALA A 61 -34.52 -0.72 14.37
N CYS A 62 -34.04 -1.70 13.61
CA CYS A 62 -32.73 -1.59 12.98
C CYS A 62 -32.71 -2.30 11.63
N LYS A 63 -32.75 -1.47 10.59
CA LYS A 63 -32.80 -1.84 9.17
C LYS A 63 -31.57 -2.57 8.61
N PHE A 64 -30.47 -2.65 9.37
CA PHE A 64 -29.19 -3.19 8.90
C PHE A 64 -29.12 -4.72 8.88
N GLU A 65 -30.02 -5.39 9.59
CA GLU A 65 -30.14 -6.86 9.54
C GLU A 65 -30.54 -7.36 8.15
N ALA A 66 -31.35 -6.59 7.41
CA ALA A 66 -31.69 -6.90 6.03
C ALA A 66 -30.48 -6.84 5.07
N LEU A 67 -29.40 -6.17 5.48
CA LEU A 67 -28.13 -6.09 4.76
C LEU A 67 -27.11 -7.15 5.24
N GLY A 68 -27.52 -8.04 6.16
CA GLY A 68 -26.67 -9.11 6.71
C GLY A 68 -25.79 -8.69 7.88
N TYR A 69 -26.06 -7.52 8.49
CA TYR A 69 -25.28 -7.00 9.62
C TYR A 69 -26.13 -6.90 10.88
N ARG A 70 -25.57 -7.32 12.02
CA ARG A 70 -26.24 -7.23 13.32
C ARG A 70 -26.45 -5.77 13.74
N CYS A 71 -27.38 -5.55 14.64
CA CYS A 71 -27.60 -4.23 15.21
C CYS A 71 -26.75 -3.99 16.46
N CYS A 72 -26.39 -2.74 16.70
CA CYS A 72 -25.65 -2.38 17.90
C CYS A 72 -26.58 -2.54 19.12
N SER A 73 -26.05 -3.13 20.19
CA SER A 73 -26.78 -3.42 21.42
C SER A 73 -27.22 -2.17 22.20
N SER A 74 -26.63 -1.01 21.88
CA SER A 74 -27.05 0.28 22.42
C SER A 74 -26.77 1.43 21.45
N CYS A 75 -27.34 2.62 21.72
CA CYS A 75 -26.97 3.87 21.04
C CYS A 75 -25.57 4.31 21.46
N GLY A 76 -24.58 3.58 20.97
CA GLY A 76 -23.17 3.77 21.25
C GLY A 76 -22.52 4.80 20.33
N GLN A 77 -21.19 4.75 20.27
CA GLN A 77 -20.42 5.59 19.38
C GLN A 77 -20.65 5.19 17.92
N VAL A 78 -21.06 6.14 17.09
CA VAL A 78 -21.10 5.96 15.64
C VAL A 78 -19.66 5.99 15.11
N PHE A 79 -19.20 4.87 14.56
CA PHE A 79 -17.87 4.72 13.97
C PHE A 79 -17.84 5.10 12.48
N TYR A 80 -18.96 4.91 11.78
CA TYR A 80 -19.07 5.16 10.36
C TYR A 80 -20.51 5.55 9.96
N THR A 81 -20.68 6.28 8.87
CA THR A 81 -22.02 6.64 8.36
C THR A 81 -21.97 6.70 6.84
N ASP A 82 -22.91 6.04 6.19
CA ASP A 82 -23.06 5.98 4.73
C ASP A 82 -24.54 6.17 4.32
N SER A 83 -24.86 5.77 3.08
CA SER A 83 -26.23 5.82 2.55
C SER A 83 -27.20 4.85 3.24
N ASP A 84 -26.69 3.78 3.85
CA ASP A 84 -27.49 2.77 4.53
C ASP A 84 -27.79 3.22 5.98
N GLY A 85 -26.87 3.97 6.60
CA GLY A 85 -27.10 4.81 7.77
C GLY A 85 -25.91 4.86 8.71
N GLN A 86 -26.14 4.90 10.03
CA GLN A 86 -25.07 5.00 11.03
C GLN A 86 -24.62 3.60 11.48
N TRP A 87 -23.31 3.42 11.65
CA TRP A 87 -22.69 2.14 11.99
C TRP A 87 -21.85 2.26 13.26
N GLY A 88 -21.94 1.26 14.12
CA GLY A 88 -21.11 1.05 15.30
C GLY A 88 -20.17 -0.16 15.16
N VAL A 89 -19.34 -0.37 16.17
CA VAL A 89 -18.50 -1.57 16.32
C VAL A 89 -18.63 -2.05 17.75
N GLU A 90 -18.95 -3.32 17.96
CA GLU A 90 -18.91 -3.94 19.30
C GLU A 90 -18.28 -5.33 19.21
N ASN A 91 -17.44 -5.67 20.18
CA ASN A 91 -16.65 -6.91 20.24
C ASN A 91 -15.76 -7.16 19.00
N GLY A 92 -15.45 -6.12 18.23
CA GLY A 92 -14.61 -6.19 17.02
C GLY A 92 -15.39 -6.31 15.71
N ASP A 93 -16.72 -6.46 15.77
CA ASP A 93 -17.58 -6.63 14.59
C ASP A 93 -18.45 -5.40 14.32
N TRP A 94 -18.70 -5.14 13.03
CA TRP A 94 -19.57 -4.06 12.58
C TRP A 94 -21.04 -4.31 12.93
N CYS A 95 -21.71 -3.26 13.40
CA CYS A 95 -23.13 -3.29 13.69
C CYS A 95 -23.84 -2.03 13.17
N GLY A 96 -25.10 -2.16 12.77
CA GLY A 96 -25.94 -1.04 12.39
C GLY A 96 -26.53 -0.32 13.60
N MET A 97 -26.52 1.01 13.61
CA MET A 97 -27.11 1.78 14.70
C MET A 97 -28.64 1.69 14.68
N PRO A 98 -29.27 1.44 15.83
CA PRO A 98 -30.72 1.46 15.95
C PRO A 98 -31.33 2.82 15.57
N ASP A 99 -32.49 2.80 14.90
CA ASP A 99 -33.17 4.02 14.43
C ASP A 99 -33.69 4.89 15.60
N ASN A 100 -33.81 4.32 16.82
CA ASN A 100 -34.24 5.04 18.02
C ASN A 100 -33.14 5.92 18.66
N CYS A 101 -31.94 5.96 18.09
CA CYS A 101 -30.84 6.81 18.58
C CYS A 101 -30.98 8.30 18.21
N GLY A 102 -32.15 8.72 17.73
CA GLY A 102 -32.49 10.09 17.35
C GLY A 102 -32.67 11.06 18.52
N GLY A 103 -31.56 11.71 18.92
CA GLY A 103 -31.46 13.08 19.47
C GLY A 103 -32.40 13.57 20.56
N THR A 104 -31.88 13.81 21.76
CA THR A 104 -32.06 15.05 22.53
C THR A 104 -31.03 15.13 23.67
N THR A 105 -30.30 16.23 23.73
CA THR A 105 -29.43 16.60 24.87
C THR A 105 -30.25 17.22 25.99
N PRO A 106 -30.07 16.79 27.25
CA PRO A 106 -30.29 17.66 28.40
C PRO A 106 -29.00 17.91 29.18
N ARG A 107 -28.66 19.19 29.28
CA ARG A 107 -27.67 19.79 30.18
C ARG A 107 -28.19 19.74 31.61
N THR A 108 -27.46 19.13 32.55
CA THR A 108 -27.51 19.53 33.97
C THR A 108 -26.16 19.28 34.66
N THR A 109 -25.69 20.33 35.32
CA THR A 109 -24.47 20.47 36.12
C THR A 109 -24.48 19.59 37.37
N THR A 110 -23.41 18.84 37.62
CA THR A 110 -22.99 18.47 38.98
C THR A 110 -21.47 18.45 39.07
N ARG A 111 -20.97 19.18 40.06
CA ARG A 111 -19.56 19.45 40.34
C ARG A 111 -18.99 18.26 41.12
N THR A 112 -18.22 17.41 40.45
CA THR A 112 -17.43 16.36 41.09
C THR A 112 -16.00 16.47 40.57
N THR A 113 -15.08 16.76 41.47
CA THR A 113 -13.63 16.76 41.22
C THR A 113 -13.17 15.34 40.96
N THR A 114 -13.09 14.97 39.68
CA THR A 114 -12.37 13.78 39.24
C THR A 114 -11.47 14.20 38.10
N ARG A 115 -10.16 13.99 38.31
CA ARG A 115 -9.09 14.32 37.36
C ARG A 115 -9.31 13.51 36.08
N THR A 116 -10.04 14.11 35.14
CA THR A 116 -10.35 13.55 33.83
C THR A 116 -9.17 13.88 32.94
N THR A 117 -8.36 12.88 32.62
CA THR A 117 -7.43 12.98 31.49
C THR A 117 -8.29 12.95 30.24
N THR A 118 -8.64 14.12 29.72
CA THR A 118 -9.36 14.26 28.46
C THR A 118 -8.41 13.85 27.33
N THR A 119 -8.50 12.60 26.88
CA THR A 119 -7.88 12.20 25.61
C THR A 119 -8.76 12.72 24.49
N THR A 120 -8.51 13.96 24.08
CA THR A 120 -9.08 14.53 22.86
C THR A 120 -8.48 13.77 21.68
N THR A 121 -9.16 12.75 21.15
CA THR A 121 -8.82 12.18 19.84
C THR A 121 -9.30 13.14 18.75
N THR A 122 -8.58 14.25 18.59
CA THR A 122 -8.64 15.02 17.34
C THR A 122 -8.17 14.10 16.23
N LYS A 123 -9.05 13.74 15.29
CA LYS A 123 -8.65 13.08 14.04
C LYS A 123 -7.62 13.99 13.38
N LYS A 124 -6.36 13.53 13.31
CA LYS A 124 -5.26 14.31 12.77
C LYS A 124 -5.60 14.69 11.34
N THR A 125 -5.59 16.00 11.06
CA THR A 125 -5.88 16.52 9.72
C THR A 125 -4.54 16.71 9.01
N TYR A 126 -4.35 16.02 7.89
CA TYR A 126 -3.14 16.14 7.08
C TYR A 126 -3.19 17.37 6.17
N PRO A 127 -2.03 17.90 5.74
CA PRO A 127 -1.99 19.05 4.84
C PRO A 127 -2.74 18.78 3.54
N SER A 128 -3.52 19.77 3.08
CA SER A 128 -4.19 19.73 1.78
C SER A 128 -3.22 19.41 0.65
N VAL A 129 -3.68 18.70 -0.38
CA VAL A 129 -2.87 18.31 -1.53
C VAL A 129 -2.17 19.52 -2.15
N THR A 130 -0.85 19.45 -2.30
CA THR A 130 -0.05 20.44 -3.02
C THR A 130 0.31 19.87 -4.39
N PRO A 131 0.31 20.65 -5.49
CA PRO A 131 0.62 20.11 -6.82
C PRO A 131 2.01 19.44 -6.87
N SER A 132 2.06 18.27 -7.48
CA SER A 132 3.27 17.51 -7.83
C SER A 132 3.42 17.46 -9.35
N PHE A 133 4.56 16.99 -9.87
CA PHE A 133 4.71 16.76 -11.31
C PHE A 133 3.76 15.68 -11.84
N PHE A 134 3.21 14.82 -10.98
CA PHE A 134 2.18 13.85 -11.34
C PHE A 134 0.79 14.47 -11.52
N SER A 135 0.55 15.68 -11.00
CA SER A 135 -0.78 16.32 -11.02
C SER A 135 -1.29 16.62 -12.43
N SER A 136 -0.43 16.62 -13.45
CA SER A 136 -0.84 16.78 -14.85
C SER A 136 -1.37 15.48 -15.50
N GLY A 137 -1.22 14.32 -14.86
CA GLY A 137 -1.62 13.02 -15.39
C GLY A 137 -0.73 12.46 -16.51
N ASN A 138 0.06 13.30 -17.18
CA ASN A 138 0.93 12.89 -18.28
C ASN A 138 2.29 12.41 -17.76
N ILE A 139 2.47 11.09 -17.72
CA ILE A 139 3.72 10.43 -17.31
C ILE A 139 4.35 9.78 -18.54
N TYR A 140 5.66 9.93 -18.69
CA TYR A 140 6.41 9.37 -19.80
C TYR A 140 6.41 7.83 -19.76
N SER A 141 5.87 7.20 -20.80
CA SER A 141 6.07 5.76 -21.07
C SER A 141 7.37 5.57 -21.84
N ASN A 142 8.36 4.97 -21.19
CA ASN A 142 9.69 4.82 -21.77
C ASN A 142 9.74 3.68 -22.81
N GLY A 143 10.55 3.89 -23.86
CA GLY A 143 10.64 2.94 -24.98
C GLY A 143 11.27 1.59 -24.62
N GLN A 144 12.14 1.55 -23.61
CA GLN A 144 12.78 0.31 -23.19
C GLN A 144 11.75 -0.69 -22.66
N TYR A 145 10.89 -0.27 -21.73
CA TYR A 145 9.82 -1.11 -21.21
C TYR A 145 8.80 -1.50 -22.31
N GLN A 146 8.53 -0.58 -23.25
CA GLN A 146 7.67 -0.88 -24.40
C GLN A 146 8.23 -2.04 -25.25
N ASP A 147 9.54 -2.08 -25.47
CA ASP A 147 10.21 -3.12 -26.25
C ASP A 147 10.20 -4.47 -25.51
N GLU A 148 10.40 -4.45 -24.20
CA GLU A 148 10.31 -5.65 -23.35
C GLU A 148 8.90 -6.25 -23.34
N VAL A 149 7.88 -5.43 -23.15
CA VAL A 149 6.47 -5.87 -23.23
C VAL A 149 6.17 -6.39 -24.64
N GLN A 150 6.66 -5.71 -25.69
CA GLN A 150 6.48 -6.18 -27.07
C GLN A 150 7.08 -7.57 -27.29
N SER A 151 8.21 -7.88 -26.65
CA SER A 151 8.81 -9.22 -26.71
C SER A 151 7.87 -10.31 -26.15
N SER A 152 7.07 -9.99 -25.13
CA SER A 152 6.03 -10.89 -24.59
C SER A 152 4.79 -10.92 -25.46
N VAL A 153 4.33 -9.78 -25.99
CA VAL A 153 3.19 -9.71 -26.92
C VAL A 153 3.43 -10.63 -28.13
N ASN A 154 4.66 -10.71 -28.65
CA ASN A 154 5.01 -11.57 -29.77
C ASN A 154 4.95 -13.07 -29.44
N LYS A 155 4.98 -13.44 -28.15
CA LYS A 155 4.92 -14.83 -27.67
C LYS A 155 3.52 -15.25 -27.23
N LEU A 156 2.59 -14.29 -27.09
CA LEU A 156 1.23 -14.52 -26.63
C LEU A 156 0.23 -14.56 -27.78
N SER A 157 -0.94 -15.12 -27.53
CA SER A 157 -2.07 -15.14 -28.47
C SER A 157 -3.40 -14.87 -27.75
N GLY A 158 -4.45 -14.58 -28.52
CA GLY A 158 -5.80 -14.39 -28.00
C GLY A 158 -5.92 -13.26 -26.97
N ASN A 159 -6.70 -13.48 -25.91
CA ASN A 159 -6.99 -12.46 -24.90
C ASN A 159 -5.72 -11.96 -24.18
N LEU A 160 -4.78 -12.87 -23.85
CA LEU A 160 -3.55 -12.50 -23.17
C LEU A 160 -2.68 -11.57 -24.02
N GLN A 161 -2.63 -11.78 -25.34
CA GLN A 161 -1.90 -10.88 -26.25
C GLN A 161 -2.52 -9.47 -26.28
N GLN A 162 -3.85 -9.39 -26.28
CA GLN A 162 -4.57 -8.11 -26.28
C GLN A 162 -4.33 -7.37 -24.96
N GLN A 163 -4.43 -8.06 -23.81
CA GLN A 163 -4.14 -7.48 -22.50
C GLN A 163 -2.67 -7.03 -22.41
N ALA A 164 -1.71 -7.86 -22.83
CA ALA A 164 -0.29 -7.49 -22.85
C ALA A 164 -0.02 -6.25 -23.71
N SER A 165 -0.73 -6.08 -24.83
CA SER A 165 -0.60 -4.90 -25.69
C SER A 165 -1.05 -3.62 -24.99
N ARG A 166 -2.00 -3.71 -24.05
CA ARG A 166 -2.42 -2.56 -23.21
C ARG A 166 -1.38 -2.23 -22.14
N VAL A 167 -0.64 -3.21 -21.63
CA VAL A 167 0.46 -2.98 -20.67
C VAL A 167 1.56 -2.13 -21.29
N LYS A 168 1.86 -2.32 -22.58
CA LYS A 168 3.00 -1.73 -23.29
C LYS A 168 3.18 -0.23 -23.03
N TYR A 169 2.10 0.54 -23.02
CA TYR A 169 2.14 2.00 -22.87
C TYR A 169 1.96 2.48 -21.43
N THR A 170 1.94 1.57 -20.45
CA THR A 170 1.87 1.95 -19.04
C THR A 170 3.20 2.57 -18.62
N PRO A 171 3.20 3.77 -18.01
CA PRO A 171 4.44 4.43 -17.59
C PRO A 171 5.22 3.65 -16.53
N THR A 172 6.52 3.47 -16.73
CA THR A 172 7.44 2.87 -15.75
C THR A 172 8.64 3.78 -15.54
N ALA A 173 9.21 3.73 -14.34
CA ALA A 173 10.45 4.47 -14.04
C ALA A 173 11.64 3.91 -14.84
N VAL A 174 12.59 4.79 -15.18
CA VAL A 174 13.85 4.44 -15.85
C VAL A 174 14.94 4.25 -14.82
N TRP A 175 15.58 3.08 -14.78
CA TRP A 175 16.58 2.73 -13.77
C TRP A 175 17.99 3.14 -14.17
N LEU A 176 18.57 4.08 -13.42
CA LEU A 176 19.96 4.49 -13.51
C LEU A 176 20.82 3.58 -12.61
N ALA A 177 20.95 2.31 -12.99
CA ALA A 177 21.45 1.23 -12.14
C ALA A 177 22.83 0.67 -12.52
N TRP A 178 23.50 1.26 -13.51
CA TRP A 178 24.80 0.81 -14.04
C TRP A 178 25.65 2.01 -14.50
N TYR A 179 26.97 1.83 -14.61
CA TYR A 179 27.94 2.92 -14.82
C TYR A 179 27.61 3.88 -15.99
N GLY A 180 27.12 3.37 -17.12
CA GLY A 180 26.83 4.17 -18.30
C GLY A 180 25.41 4.75 -18.38
N ALA A 181 24.53 4.44 -17.42
CA ALA A 181 23.14 4.93 -17.43
C ALA A 181 22.99 6.46 -17.46
N PRO A 182 23.90 7.29 -16.90
CA PRO A 182 23.80 8.74 -17.03
C PRO A 182 23.80 9.21 -18.50
N GLY A 183 24.40 8.46 -19.42
CA GLY A 183 24.37 8.73 -20.86
C GLY A 183 23.00 8.55 -21.51
N GLU A 184 22.08 7.83 -20.86
CA GLU A 184 20.73 7.54 -21.38
C GLU A 184 19.71 8.61 -20.97
N VAL A 185 20.01 9.42 -19.95
CA VAL A 185 19.09 10.42 -19.40
C VAL A 185 18.59 11.40 -20.47
N GLY A 186 19.49 11.95 -21.29
CA GLY A 186 19.13 12.89 -22.35
C GLY A 186 18.17 12.30 -23.39
N LYS A 187 18.35 11.01 -23.75
CA LYS A 187 17.45 10.30 -24.66
C LYS A 187 16.04 10.22 -24.09
N HIS A 188 15.91 9.86 -22.81
CA HIS A 188 14.61 9.77 -22.15
C HIS A 188 13.94 11.14 -21.99
N LEU A 189 14.68 12.17 -21.58
CA LEU A 189 14.14 13.52 -21.43
C LEU A 189 13.70 14.11 -22.78
N GLY A 190 14.46 13.87 -23.86
CA GLY A 190 14.07 14.25 -25.21
C GLY A 190 12.78 13.56 -25.66
N ALA A 191 12.66 12.25 -25.41
CA ALA A 191 11.47 11.47 -25.76
C ALA A 191 10.24 11.78 -24.89
N ALA A 192 10.44 12.23 -23.64
CA ALA A 192 9.35 12.58 -22.74
C ALA A 192 8.53 13.77 -23.23
N GLY A 193 9.12 14.69 -24.00
CA GLY A 193 8.39 15.76 -24.68
C GLY A 193 7.57 16.67 -23.75
N GLY A 194 7.97 16.81 -22.48
CA GLY A 194 7.26 17.57 -21.45
C GLY A 194 6.36 16.75 -20.52
N ASN A 195 6.17 15.45 -20.80
CA ASN A 195 5.60 14.50 -19.84
C ASN A 195 6.55 14.32 -18.65
N THR A 196 5.99 13.96 -17.49
CA THR A 196 6.80 13.69 -16.30
C THR A 196 7.65 12.44 -16.51
N ALA A 197 8.97 12.60 -16.53
CA ALA A 197 9.92 11.49 -16.60
C ALA A 197 10.31 11.08 -15.17
N VAL A 198 10.20 9.79 -14.87
CA VAL A 198 10.53 9.22 -13.56
C VAL A 198 11.80 8.40 -13.67
N PHE A 199 12.81 8.74 -12.89
CA PHE A 199 14.09 8.03 -12.83
C PHE A 199 14.30 7.38 -11.46
N MET A 200 14.91 6.20 -11.44
CA MET A 200 15.41 5.56 -10.22
C MET A 200 16.92 5.73 -10.20
N MET A 201 17.42 6.53 -9.26
CA MET A 201 18.85 6.58 -8.95
C MET A 201 19.18 5.35 -8.11
N TYR A 202 19.97 4.42 -8.65
CA TYR A 202 20.26 3.14 -7.98
C TYR A 202 21.70 2.68 -8.18
N TRP A 203 22.67 3.49 -7.76
CA TRP A 203 24.09 3.22 -7.98
C TRP A 203 24.98 3.47 -6.76
N ILE A 204 24.40 3.48 -5.55
CA ILE A 204 25.12 3.70 -4.28
C ILE A 204 26.29 2.72 -4.09
N PRO A 205 27.42 3.14 -3.47
CA PRO A 205 28.54 2.24 -3.22
C PRO A 205 28.14 1.05 -2.34
N THR A 206 28.72 -0.13 -2.60
CA THR A 206 28.40 -1.37 -1.85
C THR A 206 26.88 -1.60 -1.74
N ARG A 207 26.19 -1.45 -2.88
CA ARG A 207 24.74 -1.63 -2.99
C ARG A 207 24.33 -2.99 -2.42
N ASP A 208 23.20 -3.00 -1.72
CA ASP A 208 22.64 -4.20 -1.11
C ASP A 208 23.59 -4.89 -0.13
N CYS A 209 24.02 -4.17 0.90
CA CYS A 209 24.92 -4.70 1.94
C CYS A 209 24.39 -5.99 2.64
N ASN A 210 23.11 -6.33 2.43
CA ASN A 210 22.41 -7.46 3.02
C ASN A 210 21.80 -8.45 2.00
N SER A 211 22.10 -8.32 0.69
CA SER A 211 21.59 -9.23 -0.37
C SER A 211 22.62 -9.43 -1.48
N ASN A 212 22.50 -10.52 -2.26
CA ASN A 212 23.42 -10.87 -3.34
C ASN A 212 22.89 -10.57 -4.74
N ALA A 213 21.57 -10.62 -4.96
CA ALA A 213 20.99 -10.58 -6.32
C ALA A 213 21.25 -9.27 -7.07
N SER A 214 21.22 -8.15 -6.34
CA SER A 214 21.35 -6.80 -6.92
C SER A 214 22.68 -6.12 -6.57
N GLN A 215 23.70 -6.90 -6.16
CA GLN A 215 25.04 -6.37 -5.89
C GLN A 215 25.59 -5.57 -7.08
N GLY A 216 26.21 -4.43 -6.76
CA GLY A 216 26.75 -3.50 -7.72
C GLY A 216 26.97 -2.13 -7.09
N GLY A 217 26.81 -1.09 -7.91
CA GLY A 217 27.02 0.29 -7.48
C GLY A 217 28.47 0.75 -7.64
N ALA A 218 28.72 1.98 -7.19
CA ALA A 218 30.02 2.60 -7.29
C ALA A 218 31.10 1.91 -6.42
N ASN A 219 32.37 1.99 -6.86
CA ASN A 219 33.48 1.44 -6.09
C ASN A 219 33.72 2.18 -4.76
N ASP A 220 33.44 3.48 -4.74
CA ASP A 220 33.62 4.36 -3.60
C ASP A 220 32.71 5.60 -3.69
N LEU A 221 32.71 6.40 -2.64
CA LEU A 221 31.89 7.61 -2.55
C LEU A 221 32.24 8.65 -3.64
N ASN A 222 33.51 8.77 -4.03
CA ASN A 222 33.90 9.76 -5.05
C ASN A 222 33.37 9.36 -6.44
N SER A 223 33.45 8.08 -6.77
CA SER A 223 32.89 7.50 -7.97
C SER A 223 31.38 7.73 -8.02
N TYR A 224 30.69 7.53 -6.89
CA TYR A 224 29.27 7.83 -6.77
C TYR A 224 28.95 9.33 -6.96
N LYS A 225 29.72 10.23 -6.32
CA LYS A 225 29.57 11.69 -6.49
C LYS A 225 29.73 12.11 -7.96
N ASN A 226 30.71 11.55 -8.67
CA ASN A 226 30.91 11.80 -10.10
C ASN A 226 29.72 11.33 -10.97
N TYR A 227 29.12 10.20 -10.60
CA TYR A 227 27.93 9.69 -11.25
C TYR A 227 26.71 10.59 -11.00
N VAL A 228 26.48 11.00 -9.74
CA VAL A 228 25.45 12.00 -9.38
C VAL A 228 25.66 13.28 -10.19
N ASP A 229 26.90 13.77 -10.29
CA ASP A 229 27.21 14.98 -11.06
C ASP A 229 26.89 14.83 -12.55
N SER A 230 27.15 13.64 -13.11
CA SER A 230 26.82 13.33 -14.51
C SER A 230 25.32 13.38 -14.75
N VAL A 231 24.52 12.75 -13.87
CA VAL A 231 23.04 12.78 -13.94
C VAL A 231 22.51 14.20 -13.70
N TYR A 232 23.06 14.91 -12.71
CA TYR A 232 22.68 16.29 -12.38
C TYR A 232 22.88 17.22 -13.57
N ASN A 233 24.02 17.09 -14.26
CA ASN A 233 24.30 17.89 -15.45
C ASN A 233 23.30 17.61 -16.58
N GLN A 234 22.90 16.35 -16.77
CA GLN A 234 21.83 16.02 -17.71
C GLN A 234 20.51 16.67 -17.30
N PHE A 235 20.04 16.50 -16.05
CA PHE A 235 18.79 17.11 -15.59
C PHE A 235 18.79 18.65 -15.74
N ARG A 236 19.92 19.29 -15.43
CA ARG A 236 20.10 20.73 -15.57
C ARG A 236 20.05 21.21 -17.03
N SER A 237 20.49 20.39 -17.98
CA SER A 237 20.42 20.71 -19.42
C SER A 237 19.00 20.69 -20.00
N TYR A 238 18.00 20.21 -19.25
CA TYR A 238 16.59 20.17 -19.68
C TYR A 238 15.68 20.97 -18.71
N PRO A 239 15.87 22.30 -18.59
CA PRO A 239 15.22 23.11 -17.56
C PRO A 239 13.68 23.15 -17.64
N ASN A 240 13.11 22.78 -18.79
CA ASN A 240 11.66 22.74 -19.01
C ASN A 240 11.04 21.34 -18.83
N SER A 241 11.85 20.31 -18.60
CA SER A 241 11.34 18.96 -18.34
C SER A 241 10.79 18.83 -16.92
N LYS A 242 9.81 17.95 -16.72
CA LYS A 242 9.35 17.58 -15.37
C LYS A 242 10.03 16.27 -14.99
N ILE A 243 10.92 16.34 -14.01
CA ILE A 243 11.76 15.20 -13.63
C ILE A 243 11.39 14.78 -12.21
N VAL A 244 11.04 13.50 -12.03
CA VAL A 244 10.96 12.88 -10.72
C VAL A 244 12.14 11.93 -10.59
N VAL A 245 12.84 11.98 -9.46
CA VAL A 245 13.91 11.04 -9.16
C VAL A 245 13.65 10.38 -7.81
N VAL A 246 13.62 9.06 -7.81
CA VAL A 246 13.64 8.25 -6.58
C VAL A 246 15.08 7.90 -6.25
N VAL A 247 15.48 8.14 -5.00
CA VAL A 247 16.87 8.02 -4.58
C VAL A 247 17.09 6.74 -3.78
N GLU A 248 17.88 5.85 -4.38
CA GLU A 248 18.56 4.69 -3.79
C GLU A 248 17.63 3.79 -2.94
N PRO A 249 16.71 3.05 -3.59
CA PRO A 249 15.94 1.98 -2.95
C PRO A 249 16.78 1.09 -2.01
N ASP A 250 16.12 0.56 -0.98
CA ASP A 250 16.66 -0.34 0.06
C ASP A 250 17.74 0.26 0.98
N THR A 251 18.34 1.38 0.62
CA THR A 251 19.43 2.00 1.39
C THR A 251 18.98 2.41 2.78
N LEU A 252 17.86 3.14 2.87
CA LEU A 252 17.33 3.58 4.17
C LEU A 252 16.86 2.40 5.02
N GLY A 253 16.16 1.43 4.41
CA GLY A 253 15.68 0.23 5.12
C GLY A 253 16.83 -0.56 5.74
N ASN A 254 17.90 -0.78 4.97
CA ASN A 254 19.11 -1.44 5.48
C ASN A 254 19.79 -0.65 6.60
N MET A 255 19.86 0.68 6.49
CA MET A 255 20.39 1.51 7.57
C MET A 255 19.55 1.45 8.84
N VAL A 256 18.23 1.27 8.75
CA VAL A 256 17.38 1.16 9.93
C VAL A 256 17.53 -0.22 10.59
N THR A 257 17.43 -1.31 9.82
CA THR A 257 17.24 -2.65 10.40
C THR A 257 18.47 -3.56 10.39
N SER A 258 19.49 -3.26 9.59
CA SER A 258 20.63 -4.15 9.37
C SER A 258 21.86 -3.79 10.22
N GLN A 259 21.67 -3.11 11.36
CA GLN A 259 22.75 -2.66 12.25
C GLN A 259 23.55 -3.80 12.89
N GLY A 260 22.97 -5.01 12.98
CA GLY A 260 23.67 -6.22 13.42
C GLY A 260 24.62 -6.81 12.38
N ASN A 261 24.56 -6.36 11.13
CA ASN A 261 25.46 -6.75 10.06
C ASN A 261 26.62 -5.74 9.96
N GLU A 262 27.84 -6.18 10.28
CA GLU A 262 29.03 -5.33 10.32
C GLU A 262 29.32 -4.61 8.99
N ASN A 263 29.01 -5.26 7.86
CA ASN A 263 29.16 -4.65 6.54
C ASN A 263 28.18 -3.47 6.38
N CYS A 264 26.90 -3.69 6.67
CA CYS A 264 25.87 -2.64 6.63
C CYS A 264 26.16 -1.50 7.62
N ARG A 265 26.64 -1.81 8.83
CA ARG A 265 27.00 -0.81 9.84
C ARG A 265 28.12 0.11 9.38
N ARG A 266 29.19 -0.45 8.79
CA ARG A 266 30.30 0.33 8.24
C ARG A 266 29.88 1.19 7.05
N THR A 267 29.03 0.62 6.20
CA THR A 267 28.55 1.28 4.99
C THR A 267 27.53 2.40 5.28
N ALA A 268 26.79 2.34 6.39
CA ALA A 268 25.78 3.34 6.74
C ALA A 268 26.31 4.79 6.75
N VAL A 269 27.56 5.01 7.20
CA VAL A 269 28.17 6.36 7.18
C VAL A 269 28.35 6.86 5.74
N VAL A 270 28.91 6.02 4.87
CA VAL A 270 29.11 6.34 3.45
C VAL A 270 27.77 6.52 2.74
N HIS A 271 26.76 5.74 3.10
CA HIS A 271 25.41 5.83 2.54
C HIS A 271 24.73 7.13 2.90
N LYS A 272 24.79 7.59 4.16
CA LYS A 272 24.25 8.91 4.54
C LYS A 272 24.90 10.04 3.74
N GLU A 273 26.23 10.03 3.59
CA GLU A 273 26.93 11.03 2.78
C GLU A 273 26.55 10.96 1.29
N ALA A 274 26.39 9.75 0.74
CA ALA A 274 25.95 9.54 -0.64
C ALA A 274 24.54 10.08 -0.89
N LEU A 275 23.58 9.72 -0.02
CA LEU A 275 22.20 10.20 -0.09
C LEU A 275 22.13 11.73 0.04
N ALA A 276 22.84 12.30 1.01
CA ALA A 276 22.88 13.75 1.23
C ALA A 276 23.46 14.49 0.01
N TYR A 277 24.52 13.97 -0.62
CA TYR A 277 25.09 14.55 -1.83
C TYR A 277 24.10 14.52 -3.00
N CYS A 278 23.45 13.38 -3.20
CA CYS A 278 22.42 13.18 -4.22
C CYS A 278 21.26 14.17 -4.06
N ILE A 279 20.73 14.30 -2.83
CA ILE A 279 19.66 15.24 -2.48
C ILE A 279 20.11 16.70 -2.67
N ASN A 280 21.31 17.07 -2.21
CA ASN A 280 21.85 18.42 -2.41
C ASN A 280 21.87 18.83 -3.89
N LYS A 281 22.27 17.91 -4.77
CA LYS A 281 22.36 18.17 -6.20
C LYS A 281 20.99 18.22 -6.83
N PHE A 282 20.25 17.11 -6.80
CA PHE A 282 18.97 17.01 -7.50
C PHE A 282 17.89 17.91 -6.89
N GLY A 283 17.84 18.01 -5.57
CA GLY A 283 16.86 18.83 -4.85
C GLY A 283 17.13 20.34 -4.94
N SER A 284 18.23 20.77 -5.56
CA SER A 284 18.50 22.19 -5.87
C SER A 284 17.92 22.64 -7.21
N LEU A 285 17.44 21.70 -8.04
CA LEU A 285 16.91 21.97 -9.37
C LEU A 285 15.39 22.16 -9.34
N ASN A 286 14.90 23.30 -9.85
CA ASN A 286 13.46 23.60 -9.88
C ASN A 286 12.64 22.65 -10.77
N ASN A 287 13.29 22.01 -11.74
CA ASN A 287 12.68 21.06 -12.68
C ASN A 287 12.76 19.61 -12.19
N VAL A 288 13.20 19.38 -10.94
CA VAL A 288 13.35 18.05 -10.33
C VAL A 288 12.57 17.95 -9.01
N GLN A 289 11.83 16.85 -8.84
CA GLN A 289 11.22 16.46 -7.57
C GLN A 289 11.88 15.17 -7.06
N VAL A 290 12.55 15.26 -5.92
CA VAL A 290 13.26 14.14 -5.29
C VAL A 290 12.35 13.42 -4.31
N TYR A 291 12.30 12.09 -4.40
CA TYR A 291 11.70 11.21 -3.40
C TYR A 291 12.79 10.30 -2.84
N LEU A 292 13.01 10.32 -1.53
CA LEU A 292 13.95 9.42 -0.88
C LEU A 292 13.25 8.09 -0.60
N ASP A 293 13.86 6.95 -0.95
CA ASP A 293 13.23 5.67 -0.67
C ASP A 293 13.20 5.33 0.82
N ALA A 294 12.05 4.84 1.28
CA ALA A 294 11.79 4.49 2.67
C ALA A 294 11.22 3.07 2.81
N GLY A 295 11.70 2.13 1.99
CA GLY A 295 11.34 0.72 2.11
C GLY A 295 9.84 0.49 1.93
N HIS A 296 9.22 -0.27 2.83
CA HIS A 296 7.79 -0.59 2.76
C HIS A 296 7.19 -0.92 4.12
N SER A 297 5.87 -0.95 4.20
CA SER A 297 5.10 -1.19 5.44
C SER A 297 5.48 -2.49 6.14
N ALA A 298 5.67 -3.59 5.41
CA ALA A 298 6.09 -4.87 5.99
C ALA A 298 7.58 -4.97 6.42
N TRP A 299 8.36 -3.89 6.25
CA TRP A 299 9.76 -3.78 6.67
C TRP A 299 9.91 -2.76 7.81
N LEU A 300 9.45 -1.53 7.61
CA LEU A 300 9.74 -0.41 8.51
C LEU A 300 8.58 0.01 9.42
N THR A 301 7.43 -0.69 9.38
CA THR A 301 6.41 -0.50 10.44
C THR A 301 6.99 -0.91 11.78
N GLY A 302 6.87 -0.03 12.77
CA GLY A 302 7.48 -0.19 14.11
C GLY A 302 8.86 0.46 14.23
N TYR A 303 9.40 1.03 13.15
CA TYR A 303 10.67 1.77 13.11
C TYR A 303 10.48 3.21 12.60
N GLU A 304 9.28 3.77 12.71
CA GLU A 304 8.97 5.08 12.14
C GLU A 304 9.82 6.21 12.75
N ASP A 305 10.06 6.18 14.06
CA ASP A 305 10.85 7.20 14.76
C ASP A 305 12.35 7.12 14.37
N GLU A 306 12.91 5.92 14.30
CA GLU A 306 14.29 5.69 13.86
C GLU A 306 14.47 6.09 12.39
N THR A 307 13.50 5.73 11.54
CA THR A 307 13.49 6.09 10.13
C THR A 307 13.44 7.61 9.98
N ALA A 308 12.57 8.29 10.71
CA ALA A 308 12.47 9.76 10.70
C ALA A 308 13.74 10.45 11.18
N ALA A 309 14.39 9.93 12.24
CA ALA A 309 15.64 10.46 12.76
C ALA A 309 16.78 10.37 11.72
N ILE A 310 16.90 9.24 11.03
CA ILE A 310 17.92 9.06 9.98
C ILE A 310 17.63 9.95 8.77
N ILE A 311 16.37 10.06 8.34
CA ILE A 311 15.97 10.98 7.26
C ILE A 311 16.36 12.42 7.64
N LYS A 312 16.07 12.85 8.88
CA LYS A 312 16.45 14.17 9.36
C LYS A 312 17.96 14.39 9.27
N GLU A 313 18.77 13.44 9.73
CA GLU A 313 20.22 13.55 9.67
C GLU A 313 20.73 13.72 8.22
N ILE A 314 20.20 12.93 7.29
CA ILE A 314 20.54 13.03 5.86
C ILE A 314 20.15 14.41 5.29
N LEU A 315 18.97 14.93 5.65
CA LEU A 315 18.51 16.24 5.20
C LEU A 315 19.30 17.39 5.81
N ASP A 316 19.72 17.29 7.08
CA ASP A 316 20.57 18.28 7.73
C ASP A 316 21.97 18.34 7.07
N MET A 317 22.45 17.22 6.52
CA MET A 317 23.66 17.16 5.68
C MET A 317 23.44 17.68 4.24
N ALA A 318 22.19 17.96 3.85
CA ALA A 318 21.81 18.39 2.52
C ALA A 318 21.19 19.81 2.45
N PRO A 319 21.88 20.87 2.95
CA PRO A 319 21.27 22.19 3.15
C PRO A 319 20.86 22.93 1.86
N GLN A 320 21.37 22.51 0.69
CA GLN A 320 21.03 23.11 -0.60
C GLN A 320 19.91 22.35 -1.33
N GLY A 321 19.65 21.12 -0.93
CA GLY A 321 18.65 20.25 -1.52
C GLY A 321 17.34 20.26 -0.76
N LYS A 322 16.25 20.00 -1.46
CA LYS A 322 14.96 19.67 -0.84
C LYS A 322 14.44 18.39 -1.46
N ILE A 323 13.83 17.54 -0.65
CA ILE A 323 13.00 16.45 -1.13
C ILE A 323 11.53 16.88 -1.15
N ARG A 324 10.79 16.36 -2.11
CA ARG A 324 9.33 16.47 -2.14
C ARG A 324 8.70 15.51 -1.12
N GLY A 325 9.30 14.34 -0.96
CA GLY A 325 8.72 13.29 -0.17
C GLY A 325 9.53 12.01 -0.18
N LEU A 326 8.83 10.90 0.05
CA LEU A 326 9.40 9.56 0.14
C LEU A 326 8.76 8.61 -0.89
N SER A 327 9.52 7.63 -1.36
CA SER A 327 8.96 6.47 -2.08
C SER A 327 8.86 5.28 -1.15
N THR A 328 7.90 4.41 -1.45
CA THR A 328 7.69 3.17 -0.69
C THR A 328 7.24 2.05 -1.61
N ASN A 329 7.32 0.82 -1.11
CA ASN A 329 6.93 -0.41 -1.79
C ASN A 329 7.75 -0.73 -3.05
N VAL A 330 8.84 0.02 -3.31
CA VAL A 330 9.69 -0.17 -4.50
C VAL A 330 10.14 -1.63 -4.58
N SER A 331 9.87 -2.27 -5.72
CA SER A 331 10.18 -3.68 -5.93
C SER A 331 9.51 -4.63 -4.92
N ASN A 332 8.42 -4.24 -4.28
CA ASN A 332 7.69 -5.07 -3.33
C ASN A 332 6.21 -5.18 -3.71
N PHE A 333 5.40 -5.71 -2.80
CA PHE A 333 4.08 -6.28 -3.13
C PHE A 333 2.99 -5.87 -2.14
N GLN A 334 3.26 -4.92 -1.25
CA GLN A 334 2.33 -4.59 -0.17
C GLN A 334 1.08 -3.88 -0.71
N PRO A 335 -0.11 -4.18 -0.16
CA PRO A 335 -1.33 -3.45 -0.50
C PRO A 335 -1.22 -1.96 -0.20
N VAL A 336 -1.78 -1.14 -1.09
CA VAL A 336 -1.78 0.33 -0.94
C VAL A 336 -2.33 0.78 0.42
N ALA A 337 -3.36 0.12 0.95
CA ALA A 337 -3.93 0.47 2.25
C ALA A 337 -2.93 0.30 3.41
N LYS A 338 -2.08 -0.73 3.36
CA LYS A 338 -1.04 -0.98 4.38
C LYS A 338 0.13 -0.02 4.23
N GLU A 339 0.53 0.27 2.99
CA GLU A 339 1.52 1.31 2.69
C GLU A 339 1.03 2.68 3.19
N TYR A 340 -0.21 3.06 2.90
CA TYR A 340 -0.75 4.36 3.33
C TYR A 340 -0.85 4.47 4.85
N ALA A 341 -1.24 3.40 5.54
CA ALA A 341 -1.19 3.36 7.01
C ALA A 341 0.25 3.59 7.52
N PHE A 342 1.26 3.00 6.87
CA PHE A 342 2.66 3.28 7.18
C PHE A 342 3.06 4.74 6.86
N HIS A 343 2.63 5.29 5.71
CA HIS A 343 2.90 6.69 5.34
C HIS A 343 2.39 7.67 6.40
N THR A 344 1.19 7.45 6.93
CA THR A 344 0.61 8.31 7.96
C THR A 344 1.41 8.29 9.26
N ARG A 345 1.90 7.13 9.70
CA ARG A 345 2.75 7.01 10.89
C ARG A 345 4.13 7.62 10.67
N LEU A 346 4.74 7.36 9.51
CA LEU A 346 6.05 7.92 9.19
C LEU A 346 5.99 9.45 9.02
N TYR A 347 4.91 9.99 8.43
CA TYR A 347 4.66 11.43 8.37
C TYR A 347 4.63 12.03 9.78
N ASP A 348 3.95 11.37 10.71
CA ASP A 348 3.82 11.82 12.10
C ASP A 348 5.18 11.83 12.82
N ALA A 349 5.98 10.78 12.63
CA ALA A 349 7.34 10.71 13.17
C ALA A 349 8.27 11.79 12.57
N LEU A 350 8.16 12.06 11.27
CA LEU A 350 8.91 13.12 10.59
C LEU A 350 8.57 14.51 11.14
N GLU A 351 7.28 14.80 11.36
CA GLU A 351 6.84 16.06 11.96
C GLU A 351 7.44 16.25 13.38
N ASN A 352 7.52 15.17 14.17
CA ASN A 352 8.08 15.20 15.53
C ASN A 352 9.56 15.58 15.56
N VAL A 353 10.33 15.21 14.52
CA VAL A 353 11.73 15.61 14.38
C VAL A 353 11.91 16.91 13.60
N GLY A 354 10.82 17.55 13.17
CA GLY A 354 10.83 18.84 12.47
C GLY A 354 10.95 18.75 10.95
N VAL A 355 10.86 17.55 10.37
CA VAL A 355 10.76 17.33 8.92
C VAL A 355 9.30 17.37 8.51
N LYS A 356 8.88 18.46 7.88
CA LYS A 356 7.45 18.76 7.61
C LYS A 356 7.11 18.69 6.13
N ASN A 357 5.81 18.61 5.84
CA ASN A 357 5.25 18.70 4.49
C ASN A 357 5.73 17.60 3.53
N MET A 358 6.13 16.43 4.04
CA MET A 358 6.51 15.30 3.20
C MET A 358 5.29 14.68 2.53
N ARG A 359 5.48 14.26 1.28
CA ARG A 359 4.51 13.48 0.49
C ARG A 359 5.05 12.09 0.22
N PHE A 360 4.21 11.24 -0.37
CA PHE A 360 4.57 9.87 -0.68
C PHE A 360 4.25 9.53 -2.13
N ILE A 361 5.05 8.66 -2.72
CA ILE A 361 4.66 7.85 -3.88
C ILE A 361 4.79 6.39 -3.49
N VAL A 362 3.94 5.55 -4.07
CA VAL A 362 3.91 4.11 -3.77
C VAL A 362 4.05 3.31 -5.05
N ASP A 363 4.95 2.32 -5.02
CA ASP A 363 5.07 1.37 -6.10
C ASP A 363 3.84 0.46 -6.15
N THR A 364 3.22 0.38 -7.32
CA THR A 364 2.01 -0.42 -7.61
C THR A 364 2.24 -1.41 -8.74
N SER A 365 3.50 -1.59 -9.15
CA SER A 365 3.90 -2.47 -10.25
C SER A 365 3.44 -3.92 -10.08
N ARG A 366 3.46 -4.45 -8.85
CA ARG A 366 3.30 -5.89 -8.57
C ARG A 366 2.39 -6.21 -7.37
N ASN A 367 1.57 -5.26 -6.92
CA ASN A 367 0.75 -5.39 -5.71
C ASN A 367 -0.76 -5.53 -5.98
N GLY A 368 -1.17 -5.99 -7.17
CA GLY A 368 -2.59 -6.18 -7.49
C GLY A 368 -3.28 -7.28 -6.66
N VAL A 369 -2.51 -8.28 -6.24
CA VAL A 369 -2.98 -9.34 -5.35
C VAL A 369 -2.45 -9.09 -3.94
N ASP A 370 -3.33 -9.12 -2.94
CA ASP A 370 -2.89 -9.06 -1.54
C ASP A 370 -2.21 -10.38 -1.17
N ILE A 371 -0.89 -10.38 -1.23
CA ILE A 371 -0.04 -11.51 -0.85
C ILE A 371 0.58 -11.32 0.53
N SER A 372 0.06 -10.38 1.35
CA SER A 372 0.67 -10.02 2.64
C SER A 372 0.84 -11.20 3.58
N GLU A 373 -0.13 -12.12 3.64
CA GLU A 373 -0.04 -13.31 4.50
C GLU A 373 1.04 -14.27 4.02
N ALA A 374 1.12 -14.52 2.70
CA ALA A 374 2.16 -15.33 2.10
C ALA A 374 3.55 -14.69 2.33
N PHE A 375 3.67 -13.38 2.05
CA PHE A 375 4.89 -12.62 2.29
C PHE A 375 5.30 -12.63 3.76
N ALA A 376 4.37 -12.55 4.71
CA ALA A 376 4.71 -12.54 6.13
C ALA A 376 5.38 -13.85 6.59
N LYS A 377 5.07 -15.00 5.96
CA LYS A 377 5.61 -16.31 6.30
C LYS A 377 7.08 -16.46 5.90
N THR A 378 7.43 -15.98 4.71
CA THR A 378 8.76 -16.22 4.13
C THR A 378 9.60 -14.97 4.01
N LYS A 379 8.96 -13.80 3.87
CA LYS A 379 9.58 -12.52 3.48
C LYS A 379 10.29 -12.62 2.14
N THR A 380 9.82 -13.49 1.24
CA THR A 380 10.39 -13.66 -0.10
C THR A 380 10.12 -12.41 -0.93
N TRP A 381 11.18 -11.66 -1.22
CA TRP A 381 11.14 -10.46 -2.07
C TRP A 381 11.43 -10.79 -3.55
N CYS A 382 12.15 -11.89 -3.82
CA CYS A 382 12.59 -12.24 -5.16
C CYS A 382 11.52 -13.01 -5.94
N ASN A 383 11.05 -12.45 -7.07
CA ASN A 383 10.17 -13.09 -8.05
C ASN A 383 8.98 -13.83 -7.43
N LEU A 384 8.33 -13.24 -6.42
CA LEU A 384 7.31 -13.91 -5.63
C LEU A 384 6.13 -14.41 -6.48
N VAL A 385 5.77 -15.67 -6.31
CA VAL A 385 4.64 -16.32 -6.98
C VAL A 385 3.31 -15.75 -6.47
N GLY A 386 2.33 -15.63 -7.37
CA GLY A 386 0.97 -15.18 -7.03
C GLY A 386 0.77 -13.67 -7.04
N THR A 387 1.80 -12.88 -7.36
CA THR A 387 1.69 -11.43 -7.54
C THR A 387 0.95 -11.08 -8.83
N GLY A 388 0.45 -9.85 -8.93
CA GLY A 388 -0.31 -9.32 -10.06
C GLY A 388 0.02 -7.86 -10.32
N PHE A 389 -0.16 -7.38 -11.56
CA PHE A 389 -0.09 -5.95 -11.83
C PHE A 389 -1.10 -5.21 -10.93
N GLY A 390 -0.65 -4.18 -10.22
CA GLY A 390 -1.51 -3.35 -9.38
C GLY A 390 -2.13 -2.18 -10.14
N GLU A 391 -2.60 -1.20 -9.37
CA GLU A 391 -3.12 0.07 -9.90
C GLU A 391 -2.17 0.70 -10.91
N ARG A 392 -2.73 1.32 -11.95
CA ARG A 392 -1.92 1.97 -12.99
C ARG A 392 -1.34 3.29 -12.45
N PRO A 393 -0.18 3.74 -12.96
CA PRO A 393 0.38 5.02 -12.58
C PRO A 393 -0.64 6.15 -12.71
N LYS A 394 -0.88 6.87 -11.61
CA LYS A 394 -1.90 7.91 -11.50
C LYS A 394 -1.48 8.92 -10.45
N GLY A 395 -1.43 10.20 -10.84
CA GLY A 395 -1.21 11.31 -9.91
C GLY A 395 -2.46 11.60 -9.09
N ASN A 396 -2.27 11.96 -7.81
CA ASN A 396 -3.31 12.25 -6.82
C ASN A 396 -4.46 11.23 -6.88
N PRO A 397 -4.18 9.93 -6.67
CA PRO A 397 -5.14 8.86 -6.96
C PRO A 397 -6.41 8.94 -6.10
N ASP A 398 -6.25 9.36 -4.84
CA ASP A 398 -7.32 9.59 -3.86
C ASP A 398 -6.99 10.80 -2.96
N PRO A 399 -7.25 12.04 -3.41
CA PRO A 399 -6.87 13.25 -2.68
C PRO A 399 -7.70 13.51 -1.40
N VAL A 400 -8.81 12.78 -1.23
CA VAL A 400 -9.73 12.94 -0.10
C VAL A 400 -9.32 12.02 1.05
N ASN A 401 -9.13 10.73 0.76
CA ASN A 401 -8.80 9.75 1.79
C ASN A 401 -7.29 9.52 1.92
N MET A 402 -6.52 9.80 0.86
CA MET A 402 -5.07 9.66 0.83
C MET A 402 -4.32 10.99 0.51
N PRO A 403 -4.57 12.11 1.23
CA PRO A 403 -3.99 13.42 0.89
C PRO A 403 -2.46 13.50 0.96
N LEU A 404 -1.78 12.55 1.61
CA LEU A 404 -0.31 12.49 1.63
C LEU A 404 0.28 11.82 0.37
N LEU A 405 -0.54 11.14 -0.43
CA LEU A 405 -0.09 10.34 -1.56
C LEU A 405 -0.15 11.15 -2.88
N ASP A 406 1.02 11.46 -3.43
CA ASP A 406 1.17 12.20 -4.69
C ASP A 406 0.88 11.32 -5.91
N ALA A 407 1.20 10.02 -5.87
CA ALA A 407 0.96 9.12 -7.00
C ALA A 407 1.00 7.62 -6.63
N TYR A 408 0.21 6.85 -7.36
CA TYR A 408 0.58 5.48 -7.72
C TYR A 408 1.60 5.55 -8.86
N MET A 409 2.67 4.76 -8.78
CA MET A 409 3.67 4.68 -9.83
C MET A 409 4.15 3.23 -9.97
N TRP A 410 4.55 2.82 -11.17
CA TRP A 410 5.30 1.59 -11.36
C TRP A 410 6.79 1.92 -11.32
N LEU A 411 7.39 1.72 -10.13
CA LEU A 411 8.78 2.09 -9.87
C LEU A 411 9.72 0.95 -10.27
N LYS A 412 9.46 -0.28 -9.81
CA LYS A 412 10.03 -1.49 -10.42
C LYS A 412 9.37 -1.73 -11.78
N PRO A 413 10.12 -1.92 -12.89
CA PRO A 413 9.55 -2.29 -14.17
C PRO A 413 8.99 -3.71 -14.03
N PRO A 414 7.67 -3.89 -14.09
CA PRO A 414 7.08 -5.18 -13.79
C PRO A 414 7.55 -6.24 -14.80
N ALA A 415 8.00 -7.38 -14.28
CA ALA A 415 8.58 -8.53 -14.97
C ALA A 415 10.04 -8.45 -15.39
N GLU A 416 10.76 -7.36 -15.13
CA GLU A 416 12.20 -7.47 -14.96
C GLU A 416 12.50 -8.32 -13.71
N SER A 417 13.31 -9.37 -13.86
CA SER A 417 13.68 -10.27 -12.77
C SER A 417 14.26 -9.51 -11.57
N ASP A 418 13.94 -9.95 -10.36
CA ASP A 418 14.54 -9.45 -9.12
C ASP A 418 15.93 -10.08 -8.87
N GLY A 419 16.20 -11.22 -9.48
CA GLY A 419 17.40 -12.03 -9.25
C GLY A 419 17.23 -13.47 -9.72
N SER A 420 18.35 -14.16 -9.90
CA SER A 420 18.39 -15.56 -10.31
C SER A 420 18.66 -16.47 -9.11
N SER A 421 18.21 -17.72 -9.17
CA SER A 421 18.61 -18.77 -8.23
C SER A 421 19.88 -19.52 -8.68
N GLN A 422 20.45 -19.14 -9.82
CA GLN A 422 21.59 -19.76 -10.49
C GLN A 422 22.57 -18.69 -10.99
N GLY A 423 23.82 -19.06 -11.25
CA GLY A 423 24.84 -18.13 -11.75
C GLY A 423 25.61 -17.41 -10.64
N SER A 424 26.49 -16.48 -11.04
CA SER A 424 27.44 -15.82 -10.13
C SER A 424 26.80 -14.77 -9.22
N ARG A 425 25.58 -14.33 -9.52
CA ARG A 425 24.78 -13.42 -8.68
C ARG A 425 23.56 -14.11 -8.07
N ALA A 426 23.58 -15.44 -7.98
CA ALA A 426 22.50 -16.20 -7.39
C ALA A 426 22.25 -15.77 -5.93
N ASP A 427 20.98 -15.56 -5.59
CA ASP A 427 20.56 -15.28 -4.22
C ASP A 427 19.71 -16.44 -3.68
N PRO A 428 19.99 -16.96 -2.46
CA PRO A 428 19.21 -18.03 -1.86
C PRO A 428 17.71 -17.71 -1.71
N VAL A 429 17.34 -16.43 -1.57
CA VAL A 429 15.94 -16.02 -1.51
C VAL A 429 15.23 -16.30 -2.83
N CYS A 430 15.92 -16.12 -3.97
CA CYS A 430 15.39 -16.42 -5.30
C CYS A 430 15.20 -17.92 -5.56
N ALA A 431 15.81 -18.79 -4.72
CA ALA A 431 15.69 -20.25 -4.80
C ALA A 431 14.57 -20.83 -3.91
N ARG A 432 13.84 -19.99 -3.18
CA ARG A 432 12.77 -20.43 -2.28
C ARG A 432 11.58 -20.99 -3.07
N SER A 433 10.79 -21.85 -2.41
CA SER A 433 9.64 -22.53 -3.01
C SER A 433 8.53 -21.58 -3.48
N ASP A 434 8.50 -20.35 -2.97
CA ASP A 434 7.56 -19.30 -3.34
C ASP A 434 8.17 -18.24 -4.27
N SER A 435 9.40 -18.41 -4.74
CA SER A 435 9.99 -17.65 -5.84
C SER A 435 9.74 -18.36 -7.17
N LEU A 436 9.33 -17.63 -8.20
CA LEU A 436 9.05 -18.23 -9.51
C LEU A 436 10.37 -18.75 -10.12
N PRO A 437 10.49 -20.07 -10.38
CA PRO A 437 11.74 -20.67 -10.83
C PRO A 437 12.07 -20.31 -12.28
N GLY A 438 13.33 -20.47 -12.68
CA GLY A 438 13.77 -20.14 -14.04
C GLY A 438 13.97 -18.64 -14.29
N ALA A 439 13.96 -17.83 -13.22
CA ALA A 439 14.23 -16.41 -13.30
C ALA A 439 15.63 -16.14 -13.90
N PRO A 440 15.76 -15.22 -14.87
CA PRO A 440 17.05 -14.77 -15.35
C PRO A 440 17.72 -13.84 -14.32
N GLU A 441 18.93 -13.37 -14.65
CA GLU A 441 19.66 -12.38 -13.85
C GLU A 441 18.83 -11.11 -13.59
N ALA A 442 19.08 -10.44 -12.46
CA ALA A 442 18.36 -9.23 -12.07
C ALA A 442 18.35 -8.16 -13.18
N GLY A 443 17.18 -7.55 -13.41
CA GLY A 443 16.94 -6.58 -14.47
C GLY A 443 16.70 -7.19 -15.85
N SER A 444 16.90 -8.49 -16.04
CA SER A 444 16.56 -9.16 -17.31
C SER A 444 15.07 -9.48 -17.39
N TRP A 445 14.50 -9.39 -18.58
CA TRP A 445 13.08 -9.69 -18.80
C TRP A 445 12.70 -11.15 -18.49
N PHE A 446 11.72 -11.34 -17.60
CA PHE A 446 11.21 -12.65 -17.20
C PHE A 446 9.78 -12.86 -17.72
N HIS A 447 9.66 -13.48 -18.90
CA HIS A 447 8.39 -13.67 -19.60
C HIS A 447 7.32 -14.40 -18.76
N ASP A 448 7.68 -15.48 -18.07
CA ASP A 448 6.68 -16.25 -17.31
C ASP A 448 6.14 -15.46 -16.12
N TYR A 449 7.00 -14.63 -15.50
CA TYR A 449 6.58 -13.69 -14.47
C TYR A 449 5.66 -12.61 -15.03
N PHE A 450 5.96 -12.07 -16.22
CA PHE A 450 5.05 -11.15 -16.93
C PHE A 450 3.66 -11.76 -17.14
N VAL A 451 3.59 -13.02 -17.58
CA VAL A 451 2.33 -13.73 -17.78
C VAL A 451 1.58 -13.94 -16.47
N GLN A 452 2.28 -14.25 -15.37
CA GLN A 452 1.67 -14.31 -14.03
C GLN A 452 1.06 -12.96 -13.66
N LEU A 453 1.85 -11.88 -13.74
CA LEU A 453 1.40 -10.54 -13.38
C LEU A 453 0.15 -10.15 -14.17
N LEU A 454 0.12 -10.49 -15.47
CA LEU A 454 -0.99 -10.18 -16.38
C LEU A 454 -2.27 -10.93 -16.01
N LYS A 455 -2.18 -12.24 -15.74
CA LYS A 455 -3.33 -13.05 -15.32
C LYS A 455 -3.92 -12.59 -14.00
N ASN A 456 -3.04 -12.19 -13.08
CA ASN A 456 -3.39 -11.80 -11.73
C ASN A 456 -3.64 -10.29 -11.58
N ALA A 457 -3.68 -9.54 -12.69
CA ALA A 457 -3.79 -8.10 -12.67
C ALA A 457 -5.05 -7.63 -11.93
N ASN A 458 -4.90 -6.65 -11.06
CA ASN A 458 -6.02 -6.04 -10.37
C ASN A 458 -5.70 -4.55 -10.14
N PRO A 459 -6.39 -3.64 -10.86
CA PRO A 459 -7.46 -3.91 -11.83
C PRO A 459 -6.97 -4.64 -13.10
N GLN A 460 -7.89 -5.39 -13.74
CA GLN A 460 -7.64 -6.11 -15.00
C GLN A 460 -7.37 -5.14 -16.18
N PHE A 461 -6.63 -5.60 -17.20
CA PHE A 461 -6.29 -4.81 -18.40
C PHE A 461 -7.36 -4.78 -19.47
#